data_AF-X1IYU5-F1
#
_entry.id   AF-X1IYU5-F1
#
_cell.length_a   1.000
_cell.length_b   1.000
_cell.length_c   1.000
_cell.angle_alpha   90.00
_cell.angle_beta   90.00
_cell.angle_gamma   90.00
#
_symmetry.space_group_name_H-M   'P 1'
#
loop_
_entity.id
_entity.type
_entity.pdbx_description
1 polymer ?
#
loop_
_entity_poly.entity_id
_entity_poly.type
_entity_poly.pdbx_seq_one_letter_code
_entity_poly.pdbx_strand_id
1 'polypeptide(L)'
;MILYSNLINLIVIGAQEIDAREEKKITLNRLEELKMAEIINELKPDVIYIDAADIIEDRFKTSIQALLNYSPKKIISKHKADDLYPIVSASSIIAKDMRDSLIEELKKKYGDIGSGYPSDVR
;
A
#
# COMPACT_ATOMS: atom_id res chain seq x y z
N MET A 1 4.49 -16.54 -18.55
CA MET A 1 5.59 -16.77 -17.59
C MET A 1 6.66 -15.72 -17.86
N ILE A 2 6.58 -14.58 -17.19
CA ILE A 2 7.61 -13.53 -17.23
C ILE A 2 8.25 -13.52 -15.84
N LEU A 3 9.53 -13.88 -15.78
CA LEU A 3 10.34 -13.92 -14.58
C LEU A 3 10.76 -12.48 -14.20
N TYR A 4 9.95 -11.79 -13.40
CA TYR A 4 10.30 -10.51 -12.75
C TYR A 4 10.54 -10.66 -11.24
N SER A 5 10.67 -11.90 -10.76
CA SER A 5 10.20 -12.33 -9.43
C SER A 5 10.93 -11.78 -8.19
N ASN A 6 11.71 -10.70 -8.27
CA ASN A 6 12.34 -10.06 -7.10
C ASN A 6 12.37 -8.51 -7.12
N LEU A 7 11.81 -7.81 -8.12
CA LEU A 7 11.90 -6.34 -8.21
C LEU A 7 10.64 -5.58 -7.80
N ILE A 8 9.47 -6.17 -8.01
CA ILE A 8 8.17 -5.56 -7.72
C ILE A 8 7.38 -6.57 -6.92
N ASN A 9 6.79 -6.11 -5.83
CA ASN A 9 5.87 -6.88 -5.01
C ASN A 9 4.60 -6.05 -4.80
N LEU A 10 3.45 -6.69 -4.94
CA LEU A 10 2.13 -6.11 -4.92
C LEU A 10 1.21 -6.99 -4.09
N ILE A 11 0.58 -6.41 -3.08
CA ILE A 11 -0.42 -7.06 -2.24
C ILE A 11 -1.78 -6.43 -2.52
N VAL A 12 -2.78 -7.26 -2.81
CA VAL A 12 -4.18 -6.87 -2.91
C VAL A 12 -4.91 -7.35 -1.66
N ILE A 13 -5.61 -6.43 -1.00
CA ILE A 13 -6.38 -6.71 0.21
C ILE A 13 -7.87 -6.67 -0.15
N GLY A 14 -8.57 -7.78 0.02
CA GLY A 14 -10.00 -7.86 -0.25
C GLY A 14 -10.85 -7.13 0.80
N ALA A 15 -12.06 -6.74 0.42
CA ALA A 15 -12.99 -6.04 1.33
C ALA A 15 -13.23 -6.82 2.64
N GLN A 16 -13.36 -8.15 2.57
CA GLN A 16 -13.53 -8.99 3.76
C GLN A 16 -12.33 -8.94 4.70
N GLU A 17 -11.11 -8.84 4.17
CA GLU A 17 -9.90 -8.71 5.00
C GLU A 17 -9.80 -7.31 5.61
N ILE A 18 -10.20 -6.27 4.87
CA ILE A 18 -10.33 -4.91 5.40
C ILE A 18 -11.33 -4.90 6.56
N ASP A 19 -12.50 -5.51 6.41
CA ASP A 19 -13.53 -5.56 7.46
C ASP A 19 -13.05 -6.35 8.69
N ALA A 20 -12.36 -7.48 8.47
CA ALA A 20 -11.80 -8.31 9.55
C ALA A 20 -10.79 -7.58 10.45
N ARG A 21 -10.29 -6.40 10.05
CA ARG A 21 -9.44 -5.55 10.92
C ARG A 21 -10.17 -5.10 12.20
N GLU A 22 -11.50 -4.99 12.14
CA GLU A 22 -12.34 -4.60 13.29
C GLU A 22 -12.27 -5.63 14.42
N GLU A 23 -12.28 -6.93 14.08
CA GLU A 23 -12.11 -8.01 15.04
C GLU A 23 -10.75 -7.93 15.75
N LYS A 24 -9.73 -7.52 14.99
CA LYS A 24 -8.36 -7.29 15.50
C LYS A 24 -8.21 -5.96 16.23
N LYS A 25 -9.24 -5.11 16.25
CA LYS A 25 -9.25 -3.76 16.84
C LYS A 25 -8.10 -2.89 16.33
N ILE A 26 -7.76 -3.00 15.05
CA ILE A 26 -6.74 -2.15 14.41
C ILE A 26 -7.38 -1.14 13.47
N THR A 27 -6.74 0.02 13.34
CA THR A 27 -7.16 1.07 12.39
C THR A 27 -6.78 0.69 10.96
N LEU A 28 -7.35 1.39 9.97
CA LEU A 28 -6.98 1.20 8.56
C LEU A 28 -5.49 1.53 8.33
N ASN A 29 -5.00 2.65 8.88
CA ASN A 29 -3.57 3.00 8.82
C ASN A 29 -2.68 1.89 9.40
N ARG A 30 -3.11 1.24 10.50
CA ARG A 30 -2.35 0.13 11.07
C ARG A 30 -2.34 -1.10 10.16
N LEU A 31 -3.45 -1.39 9.49
CA LEU A 31 -3.49 -2.45 8.47
C LEU A 31 -2.55 -2.14 7.31
N GLU A 32 -2.53 -0.89 6.83
CA GLU A 32 -1.60 -0.43 5.79
C GLU A 32 -0.13 -0.58 6.22
N GLU A 33 0.22 -0.16 7.44
CA GLU A 33 1.59 -0.34 7.98
C GLU A 33 2.02 -1.81 7.97
N LEU A 34 1.14 -2.72 8.41
CA LEU A 34 1.42 -4.15 8.45
C LEU A 34 1.70 -4.71 7.04
N LYS A 35 0.91 -4.27 6.05
CA LYS A 35 1.01 -4.76 4.67
C LYS A 35 2.16 -4.13 3.91
N MET A 36 2.48 -2.86 4.17
CA MET A 36 3.70 -2.24 3.67
C MET A 36 4.93 -2.93 4.25
N ALA A 37 4.94 -3.24 5.54
CA ALA A 37 6.04 -3.98 6.16
C ALA A 37 6.20 -5.40 5.60
N GLU A 38 5.10 -6.08 5.25
CA GLU A 38 5.12 -7.38 4.55
C GLU A 38 5.89 -7.29 3.22
N ILE A 39 5.54 -6.32 2.36
CA ILE A 39 6.22 -6.05 1.09
C ILE A 39 7.71 -5.76 1.31
N ILE A 40 8.03 -4.88 2.26
CA ILE A 40 9.40 -4.47 2.55
C ILE A 40 10.23 -5.65 3.08
N ASN A 41 9.67 -6.49 3.94
CA ASN A 41 10.33 -7.66 4.50
C ASN A 41 10.62 -8.75 3.46
N GLU A 42 9.82 -8.82 2.40
CA GLU A 42 10.08 -9.71 1.28
C GLU A 42 11.20 -9.17 0.38
N LEU A 43 11.13 -7.88 0.02
CA LEU A 43 12.09 -7.25 -0.89
C LEU A 43 13.46 -6.95 -0.25
N LYS A 44 13.48 -6.72 1.08
CA LYS A 44 14.64 -6.36 1.89
C LYS A 44 15.56 -5.27 1.31
N PRO A 45 15.03 -4.13 0.82
CA PRO A 45 15.86 -3.05 0.30
C PRO A 45 16.73 -2.37 1.36
N ASP A 46 17.92 -1.92 0.95
CA ASP A 46 18.83 -1.12 1.78
C ASP A 46 18.29 0.29 2.09
N VAL A 47 17.56 0.89 1.14
CA VAL A 47 17.01 2.24 1.25
C VAL A 47 15.52 2.21 0.92
N ILE A 48 14.71 2.74 1.82
CA ILE A 48 13.26 2.71 1.72
C ILE A 48 12.74 4.14 1.61
N TYR A 49 11.86 4.38 0.65
CA TYR A 49 11.05 5.60 0.52
C TYR A 49 9.58 5.19 0.67
N ILE A 50 8.85 5.82 1.60
CA ILE A 50 7.44 5.50 1.84
C ILE A 50 6.63 6.80 1.93
N ASP A 51 5.43 6.75 1.36
CA ASP A 51 4.42 7.78 1.54
C ASP A 51 3.74 7.60 2.90
N ALA A 52 3.79 8.64 3.73
CA ALA A 52 3.30 8.57 5.11
C ALA A 52 1.77 8.66 5.15
N ALA A 53 1.11 7.56 5.52
CA ALA A 53 -0.34 7.55 5.76
C ALA A 53 -0.74 8.19 7.11
N ASP A 54 0.21 8.36 8.01
CA ASP A 54 0.03 8.98 9.33
C ASP A 54 0.32 10.48 9.28
N ILE A 55 -0.47 11.28 10.01
CA ILE A 55 -0.27 12.72 10.21
C ILE A 55 1.19 13.07 10.58
N ILE A 56 1.87 12.21 11.34
CA ILE A 56 3.26 12.42 11.78
C ILE A 56 4.19 11.43 11.04
N GLU A 57 4.96 11.96 10.08
CA GLU A 57 5.89 11.20 9.23
C GLU A 57 6.88 10.33 10.03
N ASP A 58 7.44 10.88 11.11
CA ASP A 58 8.43 10.20 11.96
C ASP A 58 7.81 9.06 12.78
N ARG A 59 6.54 9.19 13.18
CA ARG A 59 5.81 8.12 13.86
C ARG A 59 5.61 6.95 12.91
N PHE A 60 5.21 7.24 11.67
CA PHE A 60 5.04 6.23 10.63
C PHE A 60 6.33 5.49 10.33
N LYS A 61 7.44 6.22 10.14
CA LYS A 61 8.78 5.64 9.96
C LYS A 61 9.13 4.68 11.10
N THR A 62 8.93 5.12 12.34
CA THR A 62 9.26 4.33 13.53
C THR A 62 8.38 3.07 13.61
N SER A 63 7.10 3.19 13.29
CA SER A 63 6.15 2.07 13.25
C SER A 63 6.57 1.02 12.22
N ILE A 64 6.86 1.44 10.98
CA ILE A 64 7.34 0.55 9.92
C ILE A 64 8.65 -0.11 10.35
N GLN A 65 9.61 0.66 10.87
CA GLN A 65 10.90 0.13 11.31
C GLN A 65 10.75 -0.97 12.36
N ALA A 66 9.80 -0.84 13.29
CA ALA A 66 9.52 -1.85 14.32
C ALA A 66 8.89 -3.14 13.76
N LEU A 67 8.32 -3.10 12.54
CA LEU A 67 7.73 -4.24 11.85
C LEU A 67 8.73 -4.98 10.94
N LEU A 68 9.92 -4.41 10.72
CA LEU A 68 10.91 -5.02 9.82
C LEU A 68 11.65 -6.17 10.51
N ASN A 69 11.86 -7.27 9.78
CA ASN A 69 12.64 -8.42 10.21
C ASN A 69 14.12 -8.34 9.79
N TYR A 70 14.55 -7.18 9.31
CA TYR A 70 15.91 -6.86 8.91
C TYR A 70 16.18 -5.36 9.15
N SER A 71 17.44 -4.95 9.06
CA SER A 71 17.85 -3.56 9.30
C SER A 71 18.26 -2.87 7.99
N PRO A 72 17.40 -2.03 7.39
CA PRO A 72 17.79 -1.22 6.23
C PRO A 72 18.79 -0.14 6.63
N LYS A 73 19.62 0.30 5.68
CA LYS A 73 20.56 1.41 5.89
C LYS A 73 19.84 2.74 6.08
N LYS A 74 18.68 2.93 5.44
CA LYS A 74 17.94 4.19 5.50
C LYS A 74 16.44 4.01 5.26
N ILE A 75 15.62 4.71 6.04
CA ILE A 75 14.17 4.82 5.85
C ILE A 75 13.81 6.31 5.77
N ILE A 76 13.17 6.70 4.66
CA ILE A 76 12.68 8.03 4.37
C ILE A 76 11.15 7.95 4.28
N SER A 77 10.48 8.57 5.25
CA SER A 77 9.03 8.69 5.30
C SER A 77 8.69 10.15 5.06
N LYS A 78 7.85 10.43 4.07
CA LYS A 78 7.40 11.78 3.74
C LYS A 78 5.94 11.78 3.35
N HIS A 79 5.23 12.85 3.69
CA HIS A 79 3.92 13.14 3.12
C HIS A 79 4.06 13.43 1.63
N LYS A 80 3.16 12.89 0.82
CA LYS A 80 3.15 13.05 -0.64
C LYS A 80 4.47 12.60 -1.25
N ALA A 81 5.01 11.49 -0.75
CA ALA A 81 6.28 10.98 -1.23
C ALA A 81 6.23 10.59 -2.72
N ASP A 82 5.04 10.28 -3.24
CA ASP A 82 4.78 10.02 -4.66
C ASP A 82 4.98 11.25 -5.56
N ASP A 83 4.77 12.46 -5.05
CA ASP A 83 5.09 13.71 -5.75
C ASP A 83 6.59 14.05 -5.70
N LEU A 84 7.30 13.51 -4.71
CA LEU A 84 8.68 13.90 -4.38
C LEU A 84 9.73 12.92 -4.93
N TYR A 85 9.40 11.63 -5.00
CA TYR A 85 10.37 10.57 -5.28
C TYR A 85 9.87 9.67 -6.42
N PRO A 86 10.58 9.60 -7.56
CA PRO A 86 10.17 8.78 -8.72
C PRO A 86 9.89 7.31 -8.39
N ILE A 87 10.62 6.73 -7.42
CA ILE A 87 10.40 5.34 -7.01
C ILE A 87 9.05 5.15 -6.30
N VAL A 88 8.60 6.13 -5.53
CA VAL A 88 7.28 6.11 -4.88
C VAL A 88 6.18 6.44 -5.89
N SER A 89 6.46 7.35 -6.85
CA SER A 89 5.57 7.58 -7.99
C SER A 89 5.33 6.29 -8.79
N ALA A 90 6.39 5.52 -9.06
CA ALA A 90 6.30 4.25 -9.76
C ALA A 90 5.45 3.23 -9.00
N SER A 91 5.66 3.10 -7.68
CA SER A 91 4.82 2.25 -6.82
C SER A 91 3.34 2.68 -6.86
N SER A 92 3.08 3.99 -6.82
CA SER A 92 1.71 4.53 -6.93
C SER A 92 1.05 4.23 -8.28
N ILE A 93 1.79 4.30 -9.38
CA ILE A 93 1.29 3.94 -10.72
C ILE A 93 0.87 2.46 -10.72
N ILE A 94 1.75 1.57 -10.25
CA ILE A 94 1.49 0.13 -10.21
C ILE A 94 0.25 -0.18 -9.35
N ALA A 95 0.14 0.45 -8.17
CA ALA A 95 -1.00 0.25 -7.28
C ALA A 95 -2.32 0.75 -7.88
N LYS A 96 -2.32 1.93 -8.51
CA LYS A 96 -3.52 2.52 -9.13
C LYS A 96 -3.97 1.73 -10.36
N ASP A 97 -3.05 1.31 -11.22
CA ASP A 97 -3.35 0.49 -12.41
C ASP A 97 -4.00 -0.85 -12.03
N MET A 98 -3.47 -1.52 -11.00
CA MET A 98 -4.07 -2.74 -10.45
C MET A 98 -5.48 -2.48 -9.91
N ARG A 99 -5.66 -1.44 -9.07
CA ARG A 99 -6.95 -1.08 -8.49
C ARG A 99 -7.99 -0.85 -9.60
N ASP A 100 -7.64 -0.05 -10.60
CA ASP A 100 -8.55 0.31 -11.68
C ASP A 100 -8.93 -0.93 -12.50
N SER A 101 -7.96 -1.83 -12.75
CA SER A 101 -8.22 -3.14 -13.38
C SER A 101 -9.22 -3.98 -12.59
N LEU A 102 -9.09 -4.07 -11.26
CA LEU A 102 -10.01 -4.81 -10.39
C LEU A 102 -11.41 -4.18 -10.37
N ILE A 103 -11.51 -2.85 -10.38
CA ILE A 103 -12.81 -2.15 -10.46
C ILE A 103 -13.51 -2.46 -11.79
N GLU A 104 -12.78 -2.49 -12.91
CA GLU A 104 -13.36 -2.86 -14.20
C GLU A 104 -13.84 -4.32 -14.24
N GLU A 105 -13.15 -5.23 -13.55
CA GLU A 105 -13.64 -6.61 -13.37
C GLU A 105 -14.93 -6.67 -12.55
N LEU A 106 -15.02 -5.90 -11.47
CA LEU A 106 -16.25 -5.80 -10.68
C LEU A 106 -17.40 -5.20 -11.49
N LYS A 107 -17.14 -4.18 -12.31
CA LYS A 107 -18.17 -3.59 -13.19
C LYS A 107 -18.72 -4.59 -14.20
N LYS A 108 -17.88 -5.45 -14.77
CA LYS A 108 -18.33 -6.52 -15.67
C LYS A 108 -19.28 -7.49 -14.97
N LYS A 109 -19.11 -7.71 -13.67
CA LYS A 109 -19.91 -8.66 -12.88
C LYS A 109 -21.18 -8.04 -12.30
N TYR A 110 -21.12 -6.79 -11.85
CA TYR A 110 -22.17 -6.15 -11.06
C TYR A 110 -22.83 -4.94 -11.73
N GLY A 111 -22.39 -4.55 -12.93
CA GLY A 111 -22.86 -3.34 -13.62
C GLY A 111 -22.06 -2.09 -13.23
N ASP A 112 -22.50 -0.90 -13.64
CA ASP A 112 -21.82 0.35 -13.24
C ASP A 112 -22.01 0.59 -11.74
N ILE A 113 -20.91 0.50 -10.99
CA ILE A 113 -20.84 0.72 -9.54
C ILE A 113 -20.19 2.08 -9.20
N GLY A 114 -20.07 2.96 -10.20
CA GLY A 114 -19.37 4.24 -10.07
C GLY A 114 -17.88 4.06 -9.80
N SER A 115 -17.29 5.00 -9.08
CA SER A 115 -15.87 4.97 -8.69
C SER A 115 -15.58 4.09 -7.47
N GLY A 116 -16.62 3.63 -6.76
CA GLY A 116 -16.47 2.94 -5.47
C GLY A 116 -16.10 3.84 -4.29
N TYR A 117 -16.15 5.17 -4.44
CA TYR A 117 -15.95 6.12 -3.34
C TYR A 117 -17.29 6.64 -2.82
N PRO A 118 -17.46 6.83 -1.49
CA PRO A 118 -18.71 7.36 -0.92
C PRO A 118 -19.08 8.76 -1.42
N SER A 119 -18.11 9.51 -1.94
CA SER A 119 -18.32 10.85 -2.52
C SER A 119 -18.84 10.82 -3.94
N ASP A 120 -18.83 9.66 -4.60
CA ASP A 120 -19.43 9.53 -5.92
C ASP A 120 -20.95 9.60 -5.80
N VAL A 121 -21.56 10.45 -6.63
CA VAL A 121 -23.00 10.70 -6.64
C VAL A 121 -23.74 9.79 -7.63
N ARG A 122 -23.01 8.94 -8.34
CA ARG A 122 -23.57 7.94 -9.27
C ARG A 122 -24.24 6.79 -8.56
#